data_AF-A0A258F1Y7-F1
#
_entry.id   AF-A0A258F1Y7-F1
#
_cell.length_a   1.000
_cell.length_b   1.000
_cell.length_c   1.000
_cell.angle_alpha   90.00
_cell.angle_beta   90.00
_cell.angle_gamma   90.00
#
_symmetry.space_group_name_H-M   'P 1'
#
loop_
_entity.id
_entity.type
_entity.pdbx_description
1 polymer ?
#
loop_
_entity_poly.entity_id
_entity_poly.type
_entity_poly.pdbx_seq_one_letter_code
_entity_poly.pdbx_strand_id
1 'polypeptide(L)'
;MSLKELYKGAKLIETIENYALAEDVKSLNEDVLNNERFWFSNDEEFWRNIIADPIKYWNQKIDLYNFVLSNWIARIPGLYWTPSSEQIRQHKNEDVALQSKQWIEFYPPGKSKKVMGGVGTLLLPPTDEGKVLLSVSAGCNASTGIPLLCFPEVYDYLKIKQGDCVMIRAAKWQPMDMHWTSKFASTKDIPRGYLVIDSIDKIQILDRNYPVVYHPFSLMEYEYQDSLFYDFVYVTADSKVKNVDREIEGFFKEYARKEGRHGEYLLNPNIVSPIFQSRYLSPTELTQASEKAKLNLLYERIRGSYFKEQSIEQLMIKLPQYYQSSLSIRTLAKNIGLNVSLLEEGSAINMSSQLIDLCIKKEIVENMIDRIILEYPKIFN
;
A
#
# COMPACT_ATOMS: atom_id res chain seq x y z
N MET A 1 5.58 -24.55 2.08
CA MET A 1 5.18 -23.37 2.88
C MET A 1 3.81 -22.95 2.39
N SER A 2 2.79 -22.90 3.25
CA SER A 2 1.42 -22.59 2.82
C SER A 2 1.23 -21.10 2.56
N LEU A 3 0.29 -20.73 1.69
CA LEU A 3 -0.09 -19.32 1.44
C LEU A 3 -0.40 -18.58 2.76
N LYS A 4 -1.04 -19.28 3.71
CA LYS A 4 -1.35 -18.78 5.07
C LYS A 4 -0.10 -18.52 5.92
N GLU A 5 0.97 -19.31 5.77
CA GLU A 5 2.26 -19.09 6.42
C GLU A 5 3.04 -17.92 5.80
N LEU A 6 2.94 -17.76 4.48
CA LEU A 6 3.54 -16.62 3.76
C LEU A 6 2.89 -15.30 4.14
N TYR A 7 1.56 -15.30 4.33
CA TYR A 7 0.83 -14.15 4.86
C TYR A 7 0.96 -13.96 6.38
N LYS A 8 1.39 -14.97 7.14
CA LYS A 8 1.79 -14.79 8.55
C LYS A 8 3.21 -14.20 8.65
N GLY A 9 4.12 -14.59 7.75
CA GLY A 9 5.45 -14.01 7.61
C GLY A 9 5.42 -12.59 7.05
N ALA A 10 4.58 -12.34 6.05
CA ALA A 10 4.08 -11.01 5.68
C ALA A 10 2.93 -10.61 6.60
N LYS A 11 3.22 -10.40 7.88
CA LYS A 11 2.35 -9.62 8.79
C LYS A 11 2.28 -8.15 8.32
N LEU A 12 1.96 -7.95 7.05
CA LEU A 12 1.34 -6.78 6.43
C LEU A 12 -0.07 -6.71 7.02
N ILE A 13 -0.13 -6.39 8.31
CA ILE A 13 -1.21 -5.50 8.69
C ILE A 13 -0.69 -4.16 8.16
N GLU A 14 -1.18 -3.75 7.00
CA GLU A 14 -1.32 -2.33 6.66
C GLU A 14 -2.37 -1.70 7.59
N THR A 15 -2.46 -2.17 8.83
CA THR A 15 -3.36 -1.66 9.82
C THR A 15 -2.70 -0.42 10.37
N ILE A 16 -3.56 0.58 10.50
CA ILE A 16 -3.31 1.92 11.03
C ILE A 16 -2.64 1.88 12.42
N GLU A 17 -2.59 0.71 13.06
CA GLU A 17 -1.81 0.45 14.27
C GLU A 17 -0.30 0.72 14.08
N ASN A 18 0.22 0.64 12.86
CA ASN A 18 1.61 0.96 12.55
C ASN A 18 1.91 2.48 12.49
N TYR A 19 0.89 3.34 12.54
CA TYR A 19 1.09 4.78 12.73
C TYR A 19 1.40 5.12 14.20
N ALA A 20 0.94 4.31 15.16
CA ALA A 20 1.25 4.49 16.58
C ALA A 20 2.68 3.99 16.93
N LEU A 21 3.19 2.97 16.25
CA LEU A 21 4.56 2.48 16.44
C LEU A 21 5.65 3.42 15.92
N ALA A 22 5.29 4.52 15.24
CA ALA A 22 6.22 5.58 14.90
C ALA A 22 6.76 6.34 16.13
N GLU A 23 6.11 6.20 17.29
CA GLU A 23 6.58 6.79 18.55
C GLU A 23 7.76 6.03 19.18
N ASP A 24 8.00 4.78 18.77
CA ASP A 24 8.98 3.88 19.44
C ASP A 24 10.32 3.76 18.70
N VAL A 25 10.61 4.65 17.74
CA VAL A 25 11.99 4.87 17.30
C VAL A 25 12.69 5.62 18.43
N LYS A 26 13.06 4.86 19.47
CA LYS A 26 14.09 5.26 20.43
C LYS A 26 15.18 5.90 19.61
N SER A 27 15.44 7.18 19.92
CA SER A 27 16.61 7.94 19.49
C SER A 27 17.79 6.99 19.36
N LEU A 28 18.08 6.54 18.13
CA LEU A 28 19.28 5.78 17.86
C LEU A 28 20.40 6.76 18.17
N ASN A 29 21.07 6.51 19.30
CA ASN A 29 22.15 7.33 19.84
C ASN A 29 23.01 7.88 18.69
N GLU A 30 23.17 9.20 18.65
CA GLU A 30 23.92 9.95 17.64
C GLU A 30 25.43 9.62 17.61
N ASP A 31 25.91 8.64 18.40
CA ASP A 31 27.32 8.47 18.74
C ASP A 31 28.04 7.31 18.04
N VAL A 32 27.42 6.62 17.07
CA VAL A 32 28.19 5.70 16.21
C VAL A 32 28.69 6.44 14.97
N LEU A 33 29.80 7.15 15.15
CA LEU A 33 30.66 7.73 14.11
C LEU A 33 31.29 6.62 13.25
N ASN A 34 30.48 5.76 12.62
CA ASN A 34 30.99 4.86 11.58
C ASN A 34 30.85 5.57 10.24
N ASN A 35 31.99 5.88 9.62
CA ASN A 35 32.10 6.65 8.38
C ASN A 35 32.25 5.69 7.18
N GLU A 36 31.75 4.45 7.32
CA GLU A 36 31.83 3.45 6.27
C GLU A 36 31.02 3.90 5.06
N ARG A 37 31.57 3.61 3.88
CA ARG A 37 30.98 3.96 2.61
C ARG A 37 30.55 2.68 1.91
N PHE A 38 29.26 2.57 1.67
CA PHE A 38 28.67 1.44 0.97
C PHE A 38 28.34 1.84 -0.46
N TRP A 39 28.48 0.88 -1.37
CA TRP A 39 28.15 1.06 -2.76
C TRP A 39 27.15 -0.01 -3.16
N PHE A 40 26.11 0.39 -3.90
CA PHE A 40 25.13 -0.55 -4.45
C PHE A 40 24.99 -0.34 -5.95
N SER A 41 24.94 -1.45 -6.66
CA SER A 41 24.85 -1.47 -8.13
C SER A 41 23.41 -1.45 -8.65
N ASN A 42 22.44 -1.84 -7.82
CA ASN A 42 21.04 -1.96 -8.21
C ASN A 42 20.09 -1.91 -6.99
N ASP A 43 18.81 -1.77 -7.26
CA ASP A 43 17.72 -1.69 -6.27
C ASP A 43 17.68 -2.91 -5.34
N GLU A 44 17.85 -4.11 -5.90
CA GLU A 44 17.73 -5.38 -5.18
C GLU A 44 18.83 -5.52 -4.12
N GLU A 45 20.06 -5.25 -4.53
CA GLU A 45 21.24 -5.30 -3.67
C GLU A 45 21.11 -4.32 -2.50
N PHE A 46 20.67 -3.09 -2.79
CA PHE A 46 20.39 -2.09 -1.76
C PHE A 46 19.37 -2.63 -0.75
N TRP A 47 18.18 -3.01 -1.23
CA TRP A 47 17.09 -3.36 -0.32
C TRP A 47 17.31 -4.66 0.43
N ARG A 48 17.87 -5.70 -0.21
CA ARG A 48 18.19 -6.96 0.48
C ARG A 48 19.16 -6.73 1.63
N ASN A 49 20.18 -5.90 1.44
CA ASN A 49 21.16 -5.58 2.46
C ASN A 49 20.56 -4.74 3.59
N ILE A 50 19.82 -3.68 3.24
CA ILE A 50 19.17 -2.77 4.19
C ILE A 50 18.11 -3.48 5.05
N ILE A 51 17.33 -4.38 4.46
CA ILE A 51 16.31 -5.17 5.18
C ILE A 51 16.96 -6.23 6.07
N ALA A 52 18.06 -6.85 5.64
CA ALA A 52 18.74 -7.89 6.42
C ALA A 52 19.44 -7.35 7.68
N ASP A 53 19.99 -6.14 7.63
CA ASP A 53 20.66 -5.52 8.78
C ASP A 53 20.42 -4.00 8.83
N PRO A 54 19.20 -3.54 9.21
CA PRO A 54 18.87 -2.12 9.19
C PRO A 54 19.77 -1.26 10.08
N ILE A 55 20.20 -1.80 11.23
CA ILE A 55 21.00 -1.08 12.23
C ILE A 55 22.37 -0.71 11.66
N LYS A 56 23.00 -1.63 10.91
CA LYS A 56 24.30 -1.41 10.29
C LYS A 56 24.34 -0.21 9.35
N TYR A 57 23.28 0.03 8.59
CA TYR A 57 23.27 1.03 7.52
C TYR A 57 22.76 2.41 7.95
N TRP A 58 22.16 2.55 9.13
CA TRP A 58 21.74 3.87 9.60
C TRP A 58 22.90 4.85 9.71
N ASN A 59 22.68 6.06 9.20
CA ASN A 59 23.63 7.16 9.11
C ASN A 59 24.90 6.87 8.28
N GLN A 60 24.97 5.71 7.62
CA GLN A 60 26.09 5.36 6.74
C GLN A 60 26.02 6.10 5.41
N LYS A 61 27.19 6.30 4.80
CA LYS A 61 27.31 6.93 3.49
C LYS A 61 27.08 5.90 2.40
N ILE A 62 26.15 6.20 1.50
CA ILE A 62 25.78 5.33 0.39
C ILE A 62 26.10 6.01 -0.94
N ASP A 63 26.69 5.22 -1.83
CA ASP A 63 26.93 5.55 -3.23
C ASP A 63 26.04 4.71 -4.13
N LEU A 64 25.42 5.38 -5.11
CA LEU A 64 24.61 4.76 -6.16
C LEU A 64 25.10 5.26 -7.53
N TYR A 65 25.26 4.36 -8.49
CA TYR A 65 25.74 4.70 -9.84
C TYR A 65 24.73 4.24 -10.90
N ASN A 66 24.41 5.13 -11.84
CA ASN A 66 23.45 4.89 -12.94
C ASN A 66 22.03 4.56 -12.45
N PHE A 67 21.53 5.34 -11.50
CA PHE A 67 20.13 5.22 -11.06
C PHE A 67 19.28 6.31 -11.69
N VAL A 68 18.03 6.02 -12.04
CA VAL A 68 17.12 6.97 -12.66
C VAL A 68 16.16 7.55 -11.63
N LEU A 69 16.04 8.88 -11.62
CA LEU A 69 15.14 9.63 -10.74
C LEU A 69 13.68 9.55 -11.19
N SER A 70 12.79 9.46 -10.20
CA SER A 70 11.35 9.51 -10.35
C SER A 70 10.75 10.46 -9.33
N ASN A 71 9.74 11.23 -9.76
CA ASN A 71 8.93 12.04 -8.83
C ASN A 71 7.94 11.15 -8.05
N TRP A 72 7.60 9.99 -8.61
CA TRP A 72 6.77 8.99 -7.97
C TRP A 72 7.60 8.15 -7.00
N ILE A 73 7.04 7.86 -5.83
CA ILE A 73 7.66 7.07 -4.77
C ILE A 73 6.80 5.85 -4.50
N ALA A 74 7.43 4.70 -4.24
CA ALA A 74 6.73 3.50 -3.80
C ALA A 74 5.84 3.78 -2.58
N ARG A 75 4.61 3.26 -2.60
CA ARG A 75 3.63 3.41 -1.50
C ARG A 75 4.13 2.88 -0.15
N ILE A 76 5.01 1.87 -0.21
CA ILE A 76 5.74 1.31 0.93
C ILE A 76 7.14 0.96 0.39
N PRO A 77 8.11 1.88 0.50
CA PRO A 77 9.47 1.64 0.02
C PRO A 77 10.07 0.37 0.63
N GLY A 78 10.74 -0.45 -0.19
CA GLY A 78 11.33 -1.71 0.22
C GLY A 78 10.37 -2.91 0.24
N LEU A 79 9.04 -2.70 0.25
CA LEU A 79 8.07 -3.80 0.28
C LEU A 79 8.21 -4.74 -0.91
N TYR A 80 8.50 -4.21 -2.09
CA TYR A 80 8.72 -5.01 -3.29
C TYR A 80 9.83 -6.06 -3.10
N TRP A 81 10.81 -5.78 -2.25
CA TRP A 81 12.03 -6.56 -2.11
C TRP A 81 11.99 -7.60 -0.99
N THR A 82 10.88 -7.70 -0.25
CA THR A 82 10.75 -8.74 0.77
C THR A 82 10.48 -10.11 0.12
N PRO A 83 11.01 -11.21 0.67
CA PRO A 83 10.77 -12.56 0.14
C PRO A 83 9.29 -12.95 0.13
N SER A 84 8.51 -12.44 1.08
CA SER A 84 7.08 -12.69 1.17
C SER A 84 6.31 -11.93 0.09
N SER A 85 6.67 -10.68 -0.19
CA SER A 85 6.08 -9.91 -1.29
C SER A 85 6.37 -10.54 -2.65
N GLU A 86 7.59 -11.05 -2.86
CA GLU A 86 7.93 -11.77 -4.09
C GLU A 86 7.00 -12.96 -4.34
N GLN A 87 6.71 -13.74 -3.29
CA GLN A 87 5.80 -14.86 -3.37
C GLN A 87 4.35 -14.43 -3.58
N ILE A 88 3.90 -13.33 -2.95
CA ILE A 88 2.56 -12.78 -3.16
C ILE A 88 2.39 -12.30 -4.61
N ARG A 89 3.43 -11.74 -5.24
CA ARG A 89 3.40 -11.31 -6.65
C ARG A 89 3.35 -12.47 -7.65
N GLN A 90 3.47 -13.73 -7.21
CA GLN A 90 3.27 -14.88 -8.09
C GLN A 90 1.77 -15.03 -8.38
N HIS A 91 1.43 -15.17 -9.66
CA HIS A 91 0.04 -15.26 -10.12
C HIS A 91 -0.27 -16.63 -10.68
N LYS A 92 -1.52 -17.03 -10.51
CA LYS A 92 -2.12 -18.13 -11.28
C LYS A 92 -2.76 -17.56 -12.54
N ASN A 93 -2.97 -18.39 -13.55
CA ASN A 93 -3.67 -17.97 -14.77
C ASN A 93 -5.09 -17.43 -14.48
N GLU A 94 -5.73 -17.93 -13.44
CA GLU A 94 -7.05 -17.48 -12.95
C GLU A 94 -7.05 -16.03 -12.45
N ASP A 95 -5.89 -15.47 -12.09
CA ASP A 95 -5.79 -14.08 -11.64
C ASP A 95 -5.86 -13.08 -12.81
N VAL A 96 -5.69 -13.54 -14.06
CA VAL A 96 -5.62 -12.72 -15.27
C VAL A 96 -6.99 -12.59 -15.91
N ALA A 97 -7.51 -11.37 -15.99
CA ALA A 97 -8.77 -11.04 -16.65
C ALA A 97 -8.62 -11.00 -18.17
N LEU A 98 -7.55 -10.38 -18.65
CA LEU A 98 -7.26 -10.27 -20.07
C LEU A 98 -5.75 -10.21 -20.28
N GLN A 99 -5.24 -11.01 -21.22
CA GLN A 99 -3.85 -10.96 -21.64
C GLN A 99 -3.79 -10.63 -23.13
N SER A 100 -3.28 -9.44 -23.43
CA SER A 100 -2.92 -9.05 -24.80
C SER A 100 -1.41 -9.17 -24.99
N LYS A 101 -0.92 -8.92 -26.22
CA LYS A 101 0.52 -8.86 -26.50
C LYS A 101 1.26 -7.76 -25.73
N GLN A 102 0.54 -6.74 -25.25
CA GLN A 102 1.11 -5.51 -24.70
C GLN A 102 0.70 -5.26 -23.24
N TRP A 103 -0.41 -5.85 -22.78
CA TRP A 103 -1.04 -5.56 -21.49
C TRP A 103 -1.61 -6.81 -20.86
N ILE A 104 -1.43 -6.92 -19.55
CA ILE A 104 -2.08 -7.93 -18.71
C ILE A 104 -3.03 -7.17 -17.77
N GLU A 105 -4.32 -7.36 -17.96
CA GLU A 105 -5.33 -6.96 -17.00
C GLU A 105 -5.55 -8.11 -16.01
N PHE A 106 -5.44 -7.82 -14.71
CA PHE A 106 -5.77 -8.76 -13.66
C PHE A 106 -7.19 -8.53 -13.15
N TYR A 107 -7.86 -9.61 -12.72
CA TYR A 107 -9.06 -9.48 -11.88
C TYR A 107 -8.69 -8.81 -10.54
N PRO A 108 -9.66 -8.26 -9.79
CA PRO A 108 -9.42 -7.63 -8.50
C PRO A 108 -8.49 -8.41 -7.54
N PRO A 109 -8.61 -9.75 -7.39
CA PRO A 109 -7.69 -10.51 -6.52
C PRO A 109 -6.25 -10.50 -7.04
N GLY A 110 -6.04 -10.61 -8.36
CA GLY A 110 -4.72 -10.55 -8.98
C GLY A 110 -4.06 -9.18 -8.86
N LYS A 111 -4.82 -8.10 -9.06
CA LYS A 111 -4.34 -6.71 -8.83
C LYS A 111 -3.95 -6.51 -7.38
N SER A 112 -4.79 -6.98 -6.48
CA SER A 112 -4.55 -6.87 -5.04
C SER A 112 -3.27 -7.59 -4.60
N LYS A 113 -2.98 -8.78 -5.15
CA LYS A 113 -1.70 -9.46 -4.94
C LYS A 113 -0.50 -8.63 -5.40
N LYS A 114 -0.58 -7.98 -6.57
CA LYS A 114 0.49 -7.07 -7.04
C LYS A 114 0.72 -5.93 -6.04
N VAL A 115 -0.36 -5.29 -5.61
CA VAL A 115 -0.29 -4.18 -4.66
C VAL A 115 0.31 -4.63 -3.34
N MET A 116 -0.23 -5.69 -2.73
CA MET A 116 0.29 -6.28 -1.49
C MET A 116 1.76 -6.71 -1.62
N GLY A 117 2.17 -7.12 -2.81
CA GLY A 117 3.56 -7.40 -3.15
C GLY A 117 4.42 -6.16 -3.40
N GLY A 118 3.99 -4.95 -3.03
CA GLY A 118 4.79 -3.73 -3.14
C GLY A 118 4.66 -2.95 -4.45
N VAL A 119 3.72 -3.31 -5.34
CA VAL A 119 3.43 -2.48 -6.52
C VAL A 119 2.53 -1.31 -6.11
N GLY A 120 2.85 -0.12 -6.59
CA GLY A 120 2.03 1.08 -6.39
C GLY A 120 2.89 2.25 -5.94
N THR A 121 2.58 3.42 -6.47
CA THR A 121 3.33 4.66 -6.24
C THR A 121 2.42 5.83 -5.96
N LEU A 122 2.96 6.78 -5.21
CA LEU A 122 2.34 8.05 -4.84
C LEU A 122 3.21 9.20 -5.34
N LEU A 123 2.58 10.32 -5.70
CA LEU A 123 3.24 11.60 -5.96
C LEU A 123 2.89 12.56 -4.82
N LEU A 124 3.90 12.90 -4.02
CA LEU A 124 3.75 13.71 -2.82
C LEU A 124 4.17 15.17 -3.07
N PRO A 125 3.53 16.16 -2.43
CA PRO A 125 3.95 17.54 -2.51
C PRO A 125 5.29 17.76 -1.78
N PRO A 126 6.03 18.82 -2.12
CA PRO A 126 7.14 19.28 -1.29
C PRO A 126 6.66 19.67 0.12
N THR A 127 7.59 19.71 1.07
CA THR A 127 7.34 20.32 2.38
C THR A 127 7.18 21.83 2.26
N ASP A 128 6.73 22.49 3.33
CA ASP A 128 6.66 23.95 3.41
C ASP A 128 8.04 24.63 3.24
N GLU A 129 9.11 23.91 3.58
CA GLU A 129 10.51 24.33 3.37
C GLU A 129 11.02 24.06 1.94
N GLY A 130 10.18 23.51 1.06
CA GLY A 130 10.55 23.18 -0.32
C GLY A 130 11.33 21.87 -0.49
N LYS A 131 11.51 21.06 0.57
CA LYS A 131 12.16 19.75 0.45
C LYS A 131 11.26 18.81 -0.33
N VAL A 132 11.84 18.08 -1.29
CA VAL A 132 11.11 17.17 -2.17
C VAL A 132 11.52 15.73 -1.85
N LEU A 133 10.55 14.85 -1.63
CA LEU A 133 10.80 13.41 -1.62
C LEU A 133 10.71 12.88 -3.05
N LEU A 134 11.75 12.18 -3.49
CA LEU A 134 11.88 11.54 -4.79
C LEU A 134 12.16 10.05 -4.60
N SER A 135 12.21 9.28 -5.69
CA SER A 135 12.82 7.96 -5.67
C SER A 135 13.86 7.78 -6.76
N VAL A 136 14.80 6.86 -6.56
CA VAL A 136 15.73 6.40 -7.58
C VAL A 136 15.64 4.90 -7.79
N SER A 137 15.76 4.47 -9.05
CA SER A 137 15.80 3.05 -9.40
C SER A 137 16.78 2.81 -10.55
N ALA A 138 17.64 1.80 -10.43
CA ALA A 138 18.47 1.31 -11.52
C ALA A 138 17.61 0.63 -12.61
N GLY A 139 16.48 0.03 -12.22
CA GLY A 139 15.53 -0.61 -13.12
C GLY A 139 14.51 0.33 -13.76
N CYS A 140 14.62 1.65 -13.54
CA CYS A 140 13.66 2.65 -14.03
C CYS A 140 12.21 2.41 -13.55
N ASN A 141 12.01 1.75 -12.41
CA ASN A 141 10.68 1.45 -11.86
C ASN A 141 10.50 2.10 -10.48
N ALA A 142 9.60 3.06 -10.38
CA ALA A 142 9.37 3.82 -9.16
C ALA A 142 8.81 2.96 -8.00
N SER A 143 8.13 1.84 -8.28
CA SER A 143 7.66 0.92 -7.23
C SER A 143 8.80 0.16 -6.54
N THR A 144 9.95 0.04 -7.18
CA THR A 144 11.14 -0.66 -6.64
C THR A 144 12.17 0.30 -6.06
N GLY A 145 11.93 1.60 -6.22
CA GLY A 145 12.91 2.65 -5.98
C GLY A 145 13.29 2.86 -4.52
N ILE A 146 14.42 3.52 -4.34
CA ILE A 146 15.00 3.95 -3.07
C ILE A 146 14.58 5.40 -2.83
N PRO A 147 13.96 5.75 -1.69
CA PRO A 147 13.58 7.12 -1.39
C PRO A 147 14.78 8.05 -1.24
N LEU A 148 14.64 9.27 -1.77
CA LEU A 148 15.60 10.36 -1.64
C LEU A 148 14.91 11.60 -1.09
N LEU A 149 15.48 12.23 -0.07
CA LEU A 149 15.09 13.56 0.34
C LEU A 149 16.04 14.57 -0.33
N CYS A 150 15.50 15.42 -1.21
CA CYS A 150 16.27 16.44 -1.91
C CYS A 150 15.93 17.83 -1.39
N PHE A 151 16.96 18.58 -1.03
CA PHE A 151 16.84 19.95 -0.56
C PHE A 151 16.60 20.92 -1.73
N PRO A 152 15.82 21.99 -1.52
CA PRO A 152 15.40 22.89 -2.60
C PRO A 152 16.60 23.52 -3.32
N GLU A 153 17.67 23.86 -2.61
CA GLU A 153 18.88 24.45 -3.19
C GLU A 153 19.52 23.52 -4.22
N VAL A 154 19.51 22.21 -3.98
CA VAL A 154 20.04 21.21 -4.93
C VAL A 154 19.05 20.97 -6.07
N TYR A 155 17.77 20.81 -5.74
CA TYR A 155 16.70 20.53 -6.69
C TYR A 155 16.60 21.61 -7.76
N ASP A 156 16.58 22.88 -7.34
CA ASP A 156 16.44 24.04 -8.21
C ASP A 156 17.72 24.31 -9.00
N TYR A 157 18.89 24.22 -8.34
CA TYR A 157 20.18 24.48 -8.99
C TYR A 157 20.45 23.49 -10.13
N LEU A 158 20.24 22.19 -9.89
CA LEU A 158 20.47 21.14 -10.89
C LEU A 158 19.31 20.99 -11.89
N LYS A 159 18.17 21.65 -11.61
CA LYS A 159 16.91 21.50 -12.35
C LYS A 159 16.57 20.03 -12.50
N ILE A 160 16.48 19.35 -11.36
CA ILE A 160 16.20 17.92 -11.29
C ILE A 160 14.86 17.61 -11.96
N LYS A 161 14.82 16.56 -12.77
CA LYS A 161 13.63 16.08 -13.46
C LYS A 161 13.49 14.57 -13.36
N GLN A 162 12.24 14.10 -13.40
CA GLN A 162 11.96 12.68 -13.62
C GLN A 162 12.63 12.20 -14.91
N GLY A 163 13.29 11.04 -14.84
CA GLY A 163 14.07 10.47 -15.93
C GLY A 163 15.51 10.97 -16.01
N ASP A 164 15.97 11.81 -15.08
CA ASP A 164 17.39 12.11 -14.95
C ASP A 164 18.13 10.86 -14.41
N CYS A 165 19.13 10.39 -15.14
CA CYS A 165 20.06 9.37 -14.69
C CYS A 165 21.14 10.03 -13.85
N VAL A 166 21.33 9.55 -12.63
CA VAL A 166 22.18 10.17 -11.62
C VAL A 166 23.19 9.22 -11.02
N MET A 167 24.25 9.84 -10.52
CA MET A 167 25.20 9.26 -9.60
C MET A 167 25.06 9.97 -8.27
N ILE A 168 24.83 9.20 -7.21
CA ILE A 168 24.73 9.70 -5.84
C ILE A 168 25.99 9.28 -5.08
N ARG A 169 26.60 10.21 -4.36
CA ARG A 169 27.86 10.02 -3.65
C ARG A 169 27.73 10.43 -2.21
N ALA A 170 28.14 9.55 -1.31
CA ALA A 170 28.21 9.79 0.13
C ALA A 170 26.91 10.38 0.73
N ALA A 171 25.76 10.02 0.16
CA ALA A 171 24.47 10.40 0.71
C ALA A 171 24.18 9.55 1.94
N LYS A 172 23.72 10.16 3.03
CA LYS A 172 23.46 9.44 4.27
C LYS A 172 22.09 8.75 4.19
N TRP A 173 22.04 7.47 4.54
CA TRP A 173 20.78 6.77 4.79
C TRP A 173 20.27 7.11 6.17
N GLN A 174 19.13 7.80 6.24
CA GLN A 174 18.58 8.30 7.49
C GLN A 174 17.13 7.87 7.66
N PRO A 175 16.66 7.68 8.90
CA PRO A 175 15.25 7.49 9.18
C PRO A 175 14.45 8.67 8.61
N MET A 176 13.27 8.36 8.06
CA MET A 176 12.34 9.41 7.65
C MET A 176 11.87 10.20 8.88
N ASP A 177 11.77 11.52 8.76
CA ASP A 177 11.10 12.34 9.79
C ASP A 177 9.59 12.01 9.90
N MET A 178 8.93 12.56 10.92
CA MET A 178 7.49 12.33 11.12
C MET A 178 6.63 12.84 9.96
N HIS A 179 7.06 13.92 9.28
CA HIS A 179 6.33 14.50 8.17
C HIS A 179 6.20 13.46 7.04
N TRP A 180 7.31 12.87 6.60
CA TRP A 180 7.31 11.85 5.54
C TRP A 180 6.80 10.50 6.03
N THR A 181 7.21 10.08 7.21
CA THR A 181 6.83 8.78 7.79
C THR A 181 5.32 8.62 7.89
N SER A 182 4.59 9.69 8.22
CA SER A 182 3.13 9.69 8.30
C SER A 182 2.42 9.44 6.96
N LYS A 183 3.08 9.69 5.82
CA LYS A 183 2.50 9.52 4.48
C LYS A 183 2.51 8.08 4.00
N PHE A 184 3.30 7.21 4.62
CA PHE A 184 3.46 5.81 4.24
C PHE A 184 2.86 4.90 5.31
N ALA A 185 2.22 3.81 4.88
CA ALA A 185 1.91 2.73 5.80
C ALA A 185 3.22 2.12 6.32
N SER A 186 3.28 1.79 7.61
CA SER A 186 4.41 1.01 8.10
C SER A 186 4.13 -0.48 7.92
N THR A 187 5.20 -1.19 7.60
CA THR A 187 5.24 -2.64 7.52
C THR A 187 6.33 -3.12 8.44
N LYS A 188 6.03 -4.16 9.22
CA LYS A 188 6.99 -4.77 10.12
C LYS A 188 8.26 -5.18 9.36
N ASP A 189 9.42 -4.98 9.98
CA ASP A 189 10.72 -5.43 9.47
C ASP A 189 11.19 -4.74 8.16
N ILE A 190 10.52 -3.66 7.73
CA ILE A 190 10.98 -2.81 6.63
C ILE A 190 11.41 -1.44 7.17
N PRO A 191 12.68 -1.04 7.02
CA PRO A 191 13.15 0.26 7.51
C PRO A 191 12.58 1.42 6.69
N ARG A 192 12.04 2.42 7.40
CA ARG A 192 11.56 3.68 6.80
C ARG A 192 12.68 4.70 6.76
N GLY A 193 13.37 4.79 5.63
CA GLY A 193 14.46 5.74 5.45
C GLY A 193 14.48 6.36 4.06
N TYR A 194 15.31 7.39 3.93
CA TYR A 194 15.68 7.99 2.66
C TYR A 194 17.19 8.24 2.62
N LEU A 195 17.74 8.45 1.42
CA LEU A 195 19.05 9.07 1.28
C LEU A 195 18.90 10.59 1.27
N VAL A 196 19.75 11.30 2.00
CA VAL A 196 19.71 12.77 2.08
C VAL A 196 20.65 13.43 1.07
N ILE A 197 20.05 14.23 0.20
CA ILE A 197 20.71 15.07 -0.81
C ILE A 197 20.53 16.53 -0.40
N ASP A 198 21.44 17.00 0.46
CA ASP A 198 21.47 18.35 1.05
C ASP A 198 22.55 19.27 0.42
N SER A 199 23.32 18.75 -0.54
CA SER A 199 24.39 19.48 -1.20
C SER A 199 24.63 18.95 -2.62
N ILE A 200 25.08 19.85 -3.50
CA ILE A 200 25.28 19.60 -4.95
C ILE A 200 26.38 18.58 -5.24
N ASP A 201 27.34 18.38 -4.32
CA ASP A 201 28.43 17.42 -4.46
C ASP A 201 27.97 15.97 -4.27
N LYS A 202 26.81 15.76 -3.63
CA LYS A 202 26.24 14.44 -3.38
C LYS A 202 25.50 13.84 -4.57
N ILE A 203 25.17 14.64 -5.59
CA ILE A 203 24.40 14.16 -6.74
C ILE A 203 24.92 14.78 -8.04
N GLN A 204 25.11 13.95 -9.04
CA GLN A 204 25.48 14.38 -10.39
C GLN A 204 24.52 13.77 -11.40
N ILE A 205 23.99 14.60 -12.29
CA ILE A 205 23.22 14.15 -13.45
C ILE A 205 24.19 13.70 -14.54
N LEU A 206 24.10 12.42 -14.90
CA LEU A 206 24.95 11.78 -15.92
C LEU A 206 24.32 11.89 -17.31
N ASP A 207 23.01 11.65 -17.37
CA ASP A 207 22.21 11.71 -18.59
C ASP A 207 20.75 12.01 -18.24
N ARG A 208 19.92 12.34 -19.23
CA ARG A 208 18.55 12.80 -19.02
C ARG A 208 17.57 12.03 -19.88
N ASN A 209 16.30 12.18 -19.55
CA ASN A 209 15.19 11.67 -20.36
C ASN A 209 15.14 10.14 -20.47
N TYR A 210 15.47 9.40 -19.42
CA TYR A 210 15.16 7.97 -19.34
C TYR A 210 13.65 7.73 -19.19
N PRO A 211 13.11 6.63 -19.74
CA PRO A 211 11.76 6.20 -19.41
C PRO A 211 11.70 5.82 -17.92
N VAL A 212 10.57 6.10 -17.29
CA VAL A 212 10.31 5.76 -15.89
C VAL A 212 8.94 5.12 -15.84
N VAL A 213 8.90 3.88 -15.36
CA VAL A 213 7.67 3.15 -15.09
C VAL A 213 7.21 3.47 -13.67
N TYR A 214 5.95 3.88 -13.51
CA TYR A 214 5.34 4.16 -12.21
C TYR A 214 3.91 3.63 -12.18
N HIS A 215 3.35 3.54 -10.98
CA HIS A 215 2.12 2.79 -10.73
C HIS A 215 1.13 3.58 -9.86
N PRO A 216 0.50 4.66 -10.36
CA PRO A 216 -0.45 5.45 -9.57
C PRO A 216 -1.44 4.53 -8.87
N PHE A 217 -1.44 4.55 -7.54
CA PHE A 217 -2.21 3.63 -6.69
C PHE A 217 -3.33 4.35 -5.93
N SER A 218 -4.50 3.72 -5.87
CA SER A 218 -5.65 4.17 -5.10
C SER A 218 -6.34 2.99 -4.41
N LEU A 219 -7.06 3.32 -3.34
CA LEU A 219 -8.08 2.48 -2.75
C LEU A 219 -9.45 2.91 -3.27
N MET A 220 -10.33 1.98 -3.59
CA MET A 220 -11.69 2.25 -4.10
C MET A 220 -12.72 1.54 -3.24
N GLU A 221 -13.79 2.23 -2.86
CA GLU A 221 -15.02 1.62 -2.35
C GLU A 221 -16.00 1.44 -3.50
N TYR A 222 -16.71 0.32 -3.54
CA TYR A 222 -17.78 0.08 -4.50
C TYR A 222 -18.90 -0.77 -3.91
N GLU A 223 -20.06 -0.67 -4.53
CA GLU A 223 -21.23 -1.46 -4.16
C GLU A 223 -21.33 -2.73 -5.02
N TYR A 224 -21.64 -3.85 -4.37
CA TYR A 224 -21.90 -5.12 -5.04
C TYR A 224 -22.85 -5.97 -4.19
N GLN A 225 -23.97 -6.40 -4.79
CA GLN A 225 -25.00 -7.24 -4.15
C GLN A 225 -25.47 -6.74 -2.76
N ASP A 226 -25.81 -5.45 -2.67
CA ASP A 226 -26.25 -4.75 -1.46
C ASP A 226 -25.20 -4.65 -0.33
N SER A 227 -23.92 -4.84 -0.69
CA SER A 227 -22.77 -4.74 0.22
C SER A 227 -21.72 -3.77 -0.31
N LEU A 228 -20.91 -3.24 0.61
CA LEU A 228 -19.80 -2.35 0.31
C LEU A 228 -18.47 -3.10 0.37
N PHE A 229 -17.66 -2.95 -0.67
CA PHE A 229 -16.37 -3.61 -0.83
C PHE A 229 -15.26 -2.62 -1.12
N TYR A 230 -14.07 -2.92 -0.61
CA TYR A 230 -12.86 -2.20 -0.97
C TYR A 230 -12.10 -2.94 -2.06
N ASP A 231 -11.36 -2.22 -2.88
CA ASP A 231 -10.44 -2.77 -3.87
C ASP A 231 -9.17 -1.96 -3.99
N PHE A 232 -8.07 -2.64 -4.29
CA PHE A 232 -6.82 -2.00 -4.64
C PHE A 232 -6.75 -1.75 -6.14
N VAL A 233 -6.56 -0.49 -6.52
CA VAL A 233 -6.56 -0.07 -7.92
C VAL A 233 -5.22 0.59 -8.24
N TYR A 234 -4.58 0.12 -9.30
CA TYR A 234 -3.43 0.81 -9.89
C TYR A 234 -3.42 0.64 -11.40
N VAL A 235 -2.68 1.51 -12.06
CA VAL A 235 -2.38 1.44 -13.50
C VAL A 235 -0.88 1.54 -13.69
N THR A 236 -0.31 0.81 -14.64
CA THR A 236 1.09 0.98 -15.04
C THR A 236 1.18 2.13 -16.03
N ALA A 237 2.03 3.12 -15.72
CA ALA A 237 2.29 4.28 -16.56
C ALA A 237 3.77 4.34 -16.91
N ASP A 238 4.08 4.84 -18.11
CA ASP A 238 5.44 5.10 -18.57
C ASP A 238 5.57 6.59 -18.90
N SER A 239 6.59 7.24 -18.33
CA SER A 239 6.85 8.66 -18.49
C SER A 239 7.10 9.12 -19.94
N LYS A 240 7.31 8.20 -20.89
CA LYS A 240 7.47 8.50 -22.32
C LYS A 240 6.18 8.46 -23.12
N VAL A 241 5.09 7.94 -22.55
CA VAL A 241 3.79 7.92 -23.21
C VAL A 241 3.26 9.34 -23.33
N LYS A 242 2.82 9.72 -24.53
CA LYS A 242 2.19 11.02 -24.76
C LYS A 242 0.83 11.07 -24.05
N ASN A 243 0.54 12.18 -23.37
CA ASN A 243 -0.72 12.37 -22.63
C ASN A 243 -0.96 11.33 -21.52
N VAL A 244 0.11 10.78 -20.93
CA VAL A 244 0.02 9.75 -19.88
C VAL A 244 -0.95 10.11 -18.76
N ASP A 245 -1.00 11.37 -18.34
CA ASP A 245 -1.92 11.83 -17.28
C ASP A 245 -3.40 11.66 -17.67
N ARG A 246 -3.73 11.93 -18.94
CA ARG A 246 -5.09 11.74 -19.46
C ARG A 246 -5.45 10.25 -19.57
N GLU A 247 -4.49 9.40 -19.92
CA GLU A 247 -4.72 7.95 -19.96
C GLU A 247 -4.91 7.37 -18.56
N ILE A 248 -4.12 7.83 -17.59
CA ILE A 248 -4.31 7.47 -16.17
C ILE A 248 -5.71 7.89 -15.69
N GLU A 249 -6.10 9.14 -15.94
CA GLU A 249 -7.44 9.64 -15.56
C GLU A 249 -8.56 8.84 -16.24
N GLY A 250 -8.42 8.55 -17.53
CA GLY A 250 -9.37 7.74 -18.29
C GLY A 250 -9.52 6.34 -17.69
N PHE A 251 -8.40 5.69 -17.36
CA PHE A 251 -8.40 4.38 -16.73
C PHE A 251 -9.17 4.36 -15.40
N PHE A 252 -8.88 5.28 -14.48
CA PHE A 252 -9.56 5.31 -13.18
C PHE A 252 -11.06 5.60 -13.34
N LYS A 253 -11.45 6.52 -14.23
CA LYS A 253 -12.87 6.80 -14.51
C LYS A 253 -13.61 5.59 -15.08
N GLU A 254 -12.99 4.86 -16.00
CA GLU A 254 -13.57 3.65 -16.58
C GLU A 254 -13.66 2.53 -15.54
N TYR A 255 -12.59 2.32 -14.76
CA TYR A 255 -12.52 1.25 -13.76
C TYR A 255 -13.59 1.39 -12.68
N ALA A 256 -13.83 2.61 -12.19
CA ALA A 256 -14.87 2.88 -11.20
C ALA A 256 -16.29 2.53 -11.70
N ARG A 257 -16.52 2.56 -13.02
CA ARG A 257 -17.84 2.29 -13.64
C ARG A 257 -17.96 0.89 -14.22
N LYS A 258 -16.84 0.16 -14.35
CA LYS A 258 -16.79 -1.18 -14.91
C LYS A 258 -17.78 -2.08 -14.18
N GLU A 259 -18.59 -2.82 -14.95
CA GLU A 259 -19.58 -3.76 -14.41
C GLU A 259 -20.64 -3.13 -13.48
N GLY A 260 -20.89 -1.82 -13.60
CA GLY A 260 -21.92 -1.14 -12.78
C GLY A 260 -21.53 -0.96 -11.31
N ARG A 261 -20.24 -1.00 -10.98
CA ARG A 261 -19.73 -0.88 -9.60
C ARG A 261 -20.00 0.46 -8.91
N HIS A 262 -20.21 1.53 -9.69
CA HIS A 262 -20.40 2.90 -9.19
C HIS A 262 -19.36 3.31 -8.12
N GLY A 263 -18.10 2.94 -8.34
CA GLY A 263 -17.04 3.07 -7.34
C GLY A 263 -16.66 4.51 -7.02
N GLU A 264 -16.29 4.73 -5.76
CA GLU A 264 -15.74 5.98 -5.23
C GLU A 264 -14.29 5.73 -4.77
N TYR A 265 -13.37 6.61 -5.17
CA TYR A 265 -11.98 6.49 -4.74
C TYR A 265 -11.78 7.12 -3.37
N LEU A 266 -11.08 6.39 -2.49
CA LEU A 266 -10.84 6.82 -1.12
C LEU A 266 -9.57 7.66 -0.99
N LEU A 267 -8.58 7.45 -1.85
CA LEU A 267 -7.27 8.12 -1.81
C LEU A 267 -6.85 8.60 -3.20
N ASN A 268 -6.18 9.74 -3.31
CA ASN A 268 -5.60 10.15 -4.59
C ASN A 268 -4.13 9.71 -4.72
N PRO A 269 -3.71 9.07 -5.83
CA PRO A 269 -2.30 8.75 -6.06
C PRO A 269 -1.43 9.99 -6.28
N ASN A 270 -2.00 11.09 -6.78
CA ASN A 270 -1.30 12.33 -7.05
C ASN A 270 -1.81 13.43 -6.11
N ILE A 271 -1.10 13.65 -5.02
CA ILE A 271 -1.50 14.65 -4.01
C ILE A 271 -1.17 16.07 -4.49
N VAL A 272 -0.21 16.21 -5.41
CA VAL A 272 0.18 17.51 -6.01
C VAL A 272 -0.90 18.02 -6.96
N SER A 273 -1.43 17.13 -7.81
CA SER A 273 -2.47 17.43 -8.78
C SER A 273 -3.46 16.26 -8.82
N PRO A 274 -4.49 16.27 -7.95
CA PRO A 274 -5.44 15.18 -7.83
C PRO A 274 -6.07 14.78 -9.16
N ILE A 275 -6.00 13.48 -9.49
CA ILE A 275 -6.54 12.90 -10.74
C ILE A 275 -8.08 12.86 -10.72
N PHE A 276 -8.67 12.78 -9.53
CA PHE A 276 -10.10 12.64 -9.28
C PHE A 276 -10.41 13.09 -7.86
N GLN A 277 -11.69 13.30 -7.55
CA GLN A 277 -12.11 13.54 -6.18
C GLN A 277 -11.92 12.26 -5.36
N SER A 278 -11.29 12.39 -4.19
CA SER A 278 -11.15 11.30 -3.22
C SER A 278 -11.74 11.70 -1.88
N ARG A 279 -12.23 10.71 -1.13
CA ARG A 279 -12.85 10.92 0.19
C ARG A 279 -11.84 11.40 1.25
N TYR A 280 -10.62 10.89 1.18
CA TYR A 280 -9.55 11.20 2.13
C TYR A 280 -8.35 11.79 1.40
N LEU A 281 -7.59 12.64 2.12
CA LEU A 281 -6.34 13.21 1.61
C LEU A 281 -5.13 12.31 1.88
N SER A 282 -5.20 11.52 2.95
CA SER A 282 -4.10 10.66 3.38
C SER A 282 -4.59 9.33 3.97
N PRO A 283 -3.80 8.25 3.85
CA PRO A 283 -4.15 6.96 4.46
C PRO A 283 -4.30 7.03 5.99
N THR A 284 -3.67 8.01 6.65
CA THR A 284 -3.81 8.23 8.10
C THR A 284 -5.21 8.66 8.52
N GLU A 285 -6.07 9.09 7.59
CA GLU A 285 -7.46 9.46 7.89
C GLU A 285 -8.41 8.25 7.94
N LEU A 286 -8.00 7.07 7.44
CA LEU A 286 -8.81 5.84 7.40
C LEU A 286 -9.02 5.17 8.78
N THR A 287 -9.02 5.96 9.86
CA THR A 287 -8.88 5.51 11.26
C THR A 287 -10.16 4.99 11.90
N GLN A 288 -11.33 5.27 11.32
CA GLN A 288 -12.64 4.83 11.83
C GLN A 288 -12.72 3.29 11.89
N ALA A 289 -13.47 2.73 12.83
CA ALA A 289 -13.50 1.28 13.00
C ALA A 289 -14.08 0.58 11.75
N SER A 290 -15.06 1.19 11.08
CA SER A 290 -15.61 0.68 9.82
C SER A 290 -14.57 0.62 8.70
N GLU A 291 -13.74 1.65 8.56
CA GLU A 291 -12.68 1.73 7.55
C GLU A 291 -11.62 0.66 7.78
N LYS A 292 -11.15 0.54 9.03
CA LYS A 292 -10.23 -0.51 9.46
C LYS A 292 -10.78 -1.91 9.20
N ALA A 293 -12.06 -2.13 9.51
CA ALA A 293 -12.72 -3.41 9.28
C ALA A 293 -12.78 -3.75 7.78
N LYS A 294 -13.23 -2.81 6.92
CA LYS A 294 -13.30 -3.03 5.47
C LYS A 294 -11.92 -3.30 4.84
N LEU A 295 -10.88 -2.59 5.28
CA LEU A 295 -9.50 -2.86 4.89
C LEU A 295 -9.05 -4.26 5.31
N ASN A 296 -9.29 -4.66 6.56
CA ASN A 296 -8.97 -6.00 7.03
C ASN A 296 -9.68 -7.10 6.22
N LEU A 297 -10.98 -6.91 5.94
CA LEU A 297 -11.75 -7.84 5.13
C LEU A 297 -11.25 -7.91 3.68
N LEU A 298 -10.78 -6.79 3.10
CA LEU A 298 -10.09 -6.80 1.82
C LEU A 298 -8.87 -7.74 1.85
N TYR A 299 -7.99 -7.63 2.85
CA TYR A 299 -6.84 -8.55 2.98
C TYR A 299 -7.28 -10.02 3.14
N GLU A 300 -8.27 -10.29 3.98
CA GLU A 300 -8.76 -11.66 4.19
C GLU A 300 -9.41 -12.26 2.93
N ARG A 301 -10.08 -11.44 2.12
CA ARG A 301 -10.59 -11.85 0.80
C ARG A 301 -9.43 -12.18 -0.15
N ILE A 302 -8.38 -11.36 -0.19
CA ILE A 302 -7.20 -11.59 -1.06
C ILE A 302 -6.44 -12.86 -0.65
N ARG A 303 -6.39 -13.14 0.67
CA ARG A 303 -5.82 -14.39 1.22
C ARG A 303 -6.63 -15.62 0.83
N GLY A 304 -7.88 -15.44 0.39
CA GLY A 304 -8.81 -16.53 0.13
C GLY A 304 -9.18 -17.27 1.41
N SER A 305 -9.43 -16.54 2.50
CA SER A 305 -9.83 -17.16 3.77
C SER A 305 -11.23 -17.77 3.66
N TYR A 306 -11.37 -19.02 4.13
CA TYR A 306 -12.62 -19.77 4.22
C TYR A 306 -12.87 -20.22 5.65
N PHE A 307 -14.14 -20.20 6.06
CA PHE A 307 -14.61 -20.66 7.36
C PHE A 307 -15.86 -21.51 7.13
N LYS A 308 -15.84 -22.79 7.52
CA LYS A 308 -16.93 -23.75 7.23
C LYS A 308 -17.42 -23.68 5.78
N GLU A 309 -16.47 -23.73 4.84
CA GLU A 309 -16.70 -23.65 3.38
C GLU A 309 -17.21 -22.29 2.87
N GLN A 310 -17.48 -21.33 3.76
CA GLN A 310 -17.91 -19.99 3.38
C GLN A 310 -16.72 -19.06 3.20
N SER A 311 -16.67 -18.35 2.08
CA SER A 311 -15.68 -17.32 1.85
C SER A 311 -16.03 -16.03 2.61
N ILE A 312 -15.01 -15.20 2.91
CA ILE A 312 -15.25 -13.87 3.47
C ILE A 312 -16.20 -13.04 2.60
N GLU A 313 -16.10 -13.17 1.28
CA GLU A 313 -16.98 -12.47 0.35
C GLU A 313 -18.45 -12.90 0.54
N GLN A 314 -18.73 -14.20 0.68
CA GLN A 314 -20.08 -14.69 0.96
C GLN A 314 -20.61 -14.14 2.28
N LEU A 315 -19.78 -14.08 3.33
CA LEU A 315 -20.18 -13.49 4.62
C LEU A 315 -20.52 -12.01 4.47
N MET A 316 -19.69 -11.25 3.74
CA MET A 316 -19.91 -9.83 3.49
C MET A 316 -21.18 -9.54 2.69
N ILE A 317 -21.58 -10.44 1.79
CA ILE A 317 -22.82 -10.32 0.99
C ILE A 317 -24.03 -10.73 1.84
N LYS A 318 -23.97 -11.93 2.44
CA LYS A 318 -25.14 -12.55 3.06
C LYS A 318 -25.51 -11.92 4.39
N LEU A 319 -24.53 -11.48 5.19
CA LEU A 319 -24.83 -10.92 6.51
C LEU A 319 -25.74 -9.67 6.45
N PRO A 320 -25.42 -8.61 5.69
CA PRO A 320 -26.28 -7.43 5.61
C PRO A 320 -27.63 -7.68 4.93
N GLN A 321 -27.74 -8.69 4.04
CA GLN A 321 -29.00 -9.07 3.41
C GLN A 321 -30.04 -9.60 4.41
N TYR A 322 -29.59 -10.31 5.46
CA TYR A 322 -30.46 -10.91 6.48
C TYR A 322 -30.51 -10.11 7.80
N TYR A 323 -29.44 -9.37 8.11
CA TYR A 323 -29.33 -8.53 9.29
C TYR A 323 -29.33 -7.05 8.88
N GLN A 324 -30.48 -6.58 8.40
CA GLN A 324 -30.66 -5.28 7.74
C GLN A 324 -30.67 -4.07 8.68
N SER A 325 -30.51 -4.27 9.99
CA SER A 325 -30.51 -3.18 10.99
C SER A 325 -29.37 -3.29 11.98
N SER A 326 -28.90 -2.16 12.48
CA SER A 326 -27.90 -2.06 13.55
C SER A 326 -28.28 -2.90 14.77
N LEU A 327 -29.57 -2.90 15.15
CA LEU A 327 -30.09 -3.72 16.24
C LEU A 327 -29.93 -5.24 15.99
N SER A 328 -30.20 -5.69 14.76
CA SER A 328 -30.06 -7.10 14.41
C SER A 328 -28.60 -7.58 14.47
N ILE A 329 -27.65 -6.73 14.03
CA ILE A 329 -26.20 -7.02 14.14
C ILE A 329 -25.76 -7.07 15.60
N ARG A 330 -26.21 -6.12 16.44
CA ARG A 330 -25.91 -6.10 17.88
C ARG A 330 -26.46 -7.34 18.58
N THR A 331 -27.65 -7.80 18.17
CA THR A 331 -28.28 -9.02 18.70
C THR A 331 -27.46 -10.26 18.32
N LEU A 332 -27.04 -10.37 17.06
CA LEU A 332 -26.15 -11.44 16.62
C LEU A 332 -24.84 -11.44 17.40
N ALA A 333 -24.17 -10.30 17.53
CA ALA A 333 -22.93 -10.15 18.29
C ALA A 333 -23.09 -10.63 19.74
N LYS A 334 -24.18 -10.26 20.41
CA LYS A 334 -24.50 -10.72 21.76
C LYS A 334 -24.72 -12.23 21.82
N ASN A 335 -25.45 -12.80 20.85
CA ASN A 335 -25.77 -14.22 20.79
C ASN A 335 -24.54 -15.11 20.58
N ILE A 336 -23.48 -14.57 19.99
CA ILE A 336 -22.19 -15.27 19.80
C ILE A 336 -21.15 -14.93 20.88
N GLY A 337 -21.56 -14.24 21.95
CA GLY A 337 -20.71 -13.94 23.10
C GLY A 337 -19.75 -12.76 22.90
N LEU A 338 -19.99 -11.88 21.92
CA LEU A 338 -19.20 -10.67 21.75
C LEU A 338 -19.76 -9.49 22.56
N ASN A 339 -18.84 -8.69 23.10
CA ASN A 339 -19.20 -7.42 23.71
C ASN A 339 -19.59 -6.42 22.61
N VAL A 340 -20.87 -6.06 22.60
CA VAL A 340 -21.48 -5.13 21.63
C VAL A 340 -20.85 -3.74 21.69
N SER A 341 -20.25 -3.32 22.82
CA SER A 341 -19.57 -2.02 22.92
C SER A 341 -18.30 -1.91 22.07
N LEU A 342 -17.84 -3.02 21.48
CA LEU A 342 -16.72 -3.02 20.54
C LEU A 342 -17.13 -2.63 19.11
N LEU A 343 -18.43 -2.53 18.83
CA LEU A 343 -18.96 -2.09 17.55
C LEU A 343 -19.26 -0.60 17.61
N GLU A 344 -18.70 0.17 16.68
CA GLU A 344 -19.12 1.55 16.45
C GLU A 344 -20.47 1.58 15.74
N GLU A 345 -21.36 2.47 16.19
CA GLU A 345 -22.70 2.60 15.63
C GLU A 345 -22.64 3.11 14.18
N GLY A 346 -23.45 2.54 13.31
CA GLY A 346 -23.48 2.90 11.90
C GLY A 346 -24.56 2.15 11.14
N SER A 347 -24.46 2.15 9.80
CA SER A 347 -25.32 1.33 8.95
C SER A 347 -25.12 -0.16 9.23
N ALA A 348 -26.14 -0.98 8.94
CA ALA A 348 -26.06 -2.43 9.08
C ALA A 348 -24.87 -3.03 8.30
N ILE A 349 -24.54 -2.48 7.13
CA ILE A 349 -23.38 -2.87 6.30
C ILE A 349 -22.08 -2.59 7.04
N ASN A 350 -21.88 -1.38 7.56
CA ASN A 350 -20.67 -1.02 8.28
C ASN A 350 -20.51 -1.85 9.56
N MET A 351 -21.59 -2.06 10.31
CA MET A 351 -21.56 -2.89 11.52
C MET A 351 -21.35 -4.37 11.19
N SER A 352 -21.86 -4.86 10.06
CA SER A 352 -21.59 -6.22 9.54
C SER A 352 -20.10 -6.41 9.29
N SER A 353 -19.46 -5.46 8.58
CA SER A 353 -18.01 -5.53 8.34
C SER A 353 -17.21 -5.55 9.64
N GLN A 354 -17.56 -4.67 10.60
CA GLN A 354 -16.92 -4.65 11.91
C GLN A 354 -17.10 -5.97 12.68
N LEU A 355 -18.31 -6.55 12.65
CA LEU A 355 -18.60 -7.82 13.31
C LEU A 355 -17.77 -8.97 12.72
N ILE A 356 -17.70 -9.08 11.39
CA ILE A 356 -16.91 -10.11 10.71
C ILE A 356 -15.42 -9.94 11.08
N ASP A 357 -14.87 -8.73 11.01
CA ASP A 357 -13.47 -8.44 11.37
C ASP A 357 -13.18 -8.80 12.84
N LEU A 358 -14.06 -8.44 13.78
CA LEU A 358 -13.92 -8.80 15.19
C LEU A 358 -13.96 -10.31 15.41
N CYS A 359 -14.84 -11.02 14.71
CA CYS A 359 -14.91 -12.49 14.76
C CYS A 359 -13.63 -13.13 14.24
N ILE A 360 -13.04 -12.60 13.16
CA ILE A 360 -11.75 -13.07 12.63
C ILE A 360 -10.65 -12.86 13.67
N LYS A 361 -10.53 -11.65 14.22
CA LYS A 361 -9.50 -11.30 15.23
C LYS A 361 -9.59 -12.14 16.50
N LYS A 362 -10.80 -12.57 16.87
CA LYS A 362 -11.07 -13.41 18.05
C LYS A 362 -11.14 -14.91 17.74
N GLU A 363 -10.93 -15.30 16.49
CA GLU A 363 -10.99 -16.69 16.02
C GLU A 363 -12.36 -17.38 16.29
N ILE A 364 -13.47 -16.63 16.22
CA ILE A 364 -14.83 -17.14 16.48
C ILE A 364 -15.78 -17.04 15.28
N VAL A 365 -15.25 -16.83 14.07
CA VAL A 365 -16.06 -16.73 12.83
C VAL A 365 -16.96 -17.95 12.66
N GLU A 366 -16.50 -19.15 13.01
CA GLU A 366 -17.29 -20.37 12.89
C GLU A 366 -18.50 -20.38 13.82
N ASN A 367 -18.39 -19.83 15.03
CA ASN A 367 -19.52 -19.69 15.96
C ASN A 367 -20.56 -18.71 15.39
N MET A 368 -20.09 -17.65 14.72
CA MET A 368 -20.96 -16.71 14.02
C MET A 368 -21.71 -17.41 12.89
N ILE A 369 -21.01 -18.21 12.07
CA ILE A 369 -21.63 -18.98 10.98
C ILE A 369 -22.69 -19.94 11.53
N ASP A 370 -22.38 -20.72 12.59
CA ASP A 370 -23.33 -21.64 13.19
C ASP A 370 -24.59 -20.93 13.68
N ARG A 371 -24.40 -19.78 14.34
CA ARG A 371 -25.52 -19.00 14.85
C ARG A 371 -26.41 -18.47 13.72
N ILE A 372 -25.79 -17.99 12.65
CA ILE A 372 -26.50 -17.50 11.47
C ILE A 372 -27.25 -18.64 10.79
N ILE A 373 -26.66 -19.83 10.62
CA ILE A 373 -27.32 -20.99 10.01
C ILE A 373 -28.51 -21.45 10.88
N LEU A 374 -28.37 -21.41 12.21
CA LEU A 374 -29.45 -21.74 13.13
C LEU A 374 -30.64 -20.78 13.01
N GLU A 375 -30.38 -19.48 12.82
CA GLU A 375 -31.43 -18.46 12.62
C GLU A 375 -31.99 -18.49 11.19
N TYR A 376 -31.15 -18.75 10.19
CA TYR A 376 -31.46 -18.73 8.76
C TYR A 376 -30.86 -19.95 8.03
N PRO A 377 -31.51 -21.13 8.06
CA PRO A 377 -30.95 -22.39 7.55
C PRO A 377 -30.60 -22.44 6.06
N LYS A 378 -31.08 -21.48 5.27
CA LYS A 378 -30.88 -21.41 3.81
C LYS A 378 -30.00 -20.24 3.36
N ILE A 379 -29.37 -19.51 4.29
CA ILE A 379 -28.63 -18.29 3.96
C ILE A 379 -27.47 -18.51 2.95
N PHE A 380 -26.81 -19.67 3.04
CA PHE A 380 -25.67 -20.05 2.20
C PHE A 380 -26.02 -21.08 1.11
N ASN A 381 -27.30 -21.44 0.96
CA ASN A 381 -27.78 -22.43 -0.02
C ASN A 381 -28.31 -21.79 -1.31
#